data_AF-A0A0E4FSF3-F1
#
_entry.id   AF-A0A0E4FSF3-F1
#
_cell.length_a   1.000
_cell.length_b   1.000
_cell.length_c   1.000
_cell.angle_alpha   90.00
_cell.angle_beta   90.00
_cell.angle_gamma   90.00
#
_symmetry.space_group_name_H-M   'P 1'
#
loop_
_entity.id
_entity.type
_entity.pdbx_description
1 polymer ?
#
loop_
_entity_poly.entity_id
_entity_poly.type
_entity_poly.pdbx_seq_one_letter_code
_entity_poly.pdbx_strand_id
1 'polypeptide(L)' 'MKTELVHHRNYKTRADAQRDIFAFIEGFYNRTRLHSAVGYIAPIEMELNVA' A
#
# COMPACT_ATOMS: atom_id res chain seq x y z
N MET A 1 11.09 -5.27 -3.40
CA MET A 1 10.04 -4.51 -4.12
C MET A 1 8.74 -5.29 -3.95
N LYS A 2 7.70 -4.72 -3.33
CA LYS A 2 6.45 -5.45 -3.02
C LYS A 2 5.60 -5.57 -4.28
N THR A 3 5.74 -6.71 -4.93
CA THR A 3 5.18 -7.08 -6.23
C THR A 3 3.73 -7.57 -6.16
N GLU A 4 3.13 -7.54 -4.96
CA GLU A 4 1.90 -8.27 -4.61
C GLU A 4 0.62 -7.79 -5.34
N LEU A 5 0.58 -6.58 -5.92
CA LEU A 5 -0.60 -6.14 -6.71
C LEU A 5 -0.38 -5.82 -8.18
N VAL A 6 0.83 -5.46 -8.58
CA VAL A 6 1.04 -5.01 -9.97
C VAL A 6 1.25 -6.20 -10.91
N HIS A 7 1.63 -7.37 -10.39
CA HIS A 7 2.04 -8.51 -11.23
C HIS A 7 0.89 -9.33 -11.84
N HIS A 8 -0.37 -9.07 -11.51
CA HIS A 8 -1.50 -9.87 -12.02
C HIS A 8 -2.60 -9.06 -12.73
N ARG A 9 -2.38 -7.77 -13.03
CA ARG A 9 -3.35 -6.96 -13.78
C ARG A 9 -2.74 -6.36 -15.04
N ASN A 10 -3.40 -6.61 -16.17
CA ASN A 10 -3.16 -5.91 -17.43
C ASN A 10 -3.99 -4.63 -17.44
N TYR A 11 -3.34 -3.49 -17.24
CA TYR A 11 -3.98 -2.18 -17.33
C TYR A 11 -4.08 -1.74 -18.79
N LYS A 12 -5.27 -1.30 -19.20
CA LYS A 12 -5.49 -0.75 -20.54
C LYS A 12 -4.86 0.63 -20.69
N THR A 13 -4.84 1.41 -19.61
CA THR A 13 -4.25 2.76 -19.59
C THR A 13 -3.41 2.98 -18.34
N ARG A 14 -2.48 3.94 -18.43
CA ARG A 14 -1.67 4.37 -17.27
C ARG A 14 -2.54 4.97 -16.15
N ALA A 15 -3.64 5.64 -16.50
CA ALA A 15 -4.56 6.22 -15.54
C ALA A 15 -5.24 5.15 -14.68
N ASP A 16 -5.64 4.03 -15.30
CA ASP A 16 -6.23 2.89 -14.58
C ASP A 16 -5.24 2.29 -13.59
N ALA A 17 -3.98 2.12 -14.01
CA ALA A 17 -2.92 1.62 -13.14
C ALA A 17 -2.69 2.56 -11.94
N GLN A 18 -2.65 3.87 -12.17
CA GLN A 18 -2.46 4.86 -11.11
C GLN A 18 -3.62 4.83 -10.11
N ARG A 19 -4.86 4.70 -10.59
CA ARG A 19 -6.04 4.64 -9.72
C ARG A 19 -6.01 3.40 -8.83
N ASP A 20 -5.71 2.24 -9.39
CA ASP A 20 -5.64 0.99 -8.64
C ASP A 20 -4.47 1.00 -7.64
N ILE A 21 -3.31 1.52 -8.04
CA ILE A 21 -2.15 1.68 -7.14
C ILE A 21 -2.50 2.61 -5.98
N PHE A 22 -3.15 3.74 -6.25
CA PHE A 22 -3.56 4.68 -5.21
C PHE A 22 -4.56 4.04 -4.24
N ALA A 23 -5.60 3.39 -4.77
CA ALA A 23 -6.59 2.69 -3.96
C ALA A 23 -5.95 1.59 -3.10
N PHE A 24 -4.96 0.88 -3.63
CA PHE A 24 -4.22 -0.11 -2.86
C PHE A 24 -3.37 0.50 -1.76
N ILE A 25 -2.59 1.54 -2.07
CA ILE A 25 -1.67 2.18 -1.12
C ILE A 25 -2.47 2.79 0.04
N GLU A 26 -3.46 3.63 -0.26
CA GLU A 26 -4.24 4.34 0.74
C GLU A 26 -5.28 3.47 1.42
N GLY A 27 -5.95 2.59 0.66
CA GLY A 27 -7.05 1.78 1.17
C GLY A 27 -6.59 0.59 1.99
N PHE A 28 -5.49 -0.06 1.60
CA PHE A 28 -5.06 -1.32 2.19
C PHE A 28 -3.66 -1.24 2.79
N TYR A 29 -2.67 -0.81 2.01
CA TYR A 29 -1.27 -0.92 2.39
C TYR A 29 -0.94 -0.07 3.63
N ASN A 30 -1.21 1.23 3.58
CA ASN A 30 -0.90 2.15 4.67
C ASN A 30 -1.73 1.88 5.92
N ARG A 31 -2.96 1.36 5.75
CA ARG A 31 -3.93 1.18 6.84
C ARG A 31 -3.89 -0.18 7.51
N THR A 32 -3.56 -1.24 6.77
CA THR A 32 -3.79 -2.63 7.21
C THR A 32 -2.52 -3.46 7.25
N ARG A 33 -1.54 -3.14 6.39
CA ARG A 33 -0.35 -3.99 6.27
C ARG A 33 0.52 -3.80 7.49
N LEU A 34 0.72 -4.87 8.27
CA LEU A 34 1.64 -4.85 9.41
C LEU A 34 3.07 -5.08 8.93
N HIS A 35 4.00 -4.36 9.55
CA HIS A 35 5.42 -4.43 9.19
C HIS A 35 6.23 -4.92 10.40
N SER A 36 6.86 -6.09 10.25
CA SER A 36 7.70 -6.69 11.31
C SER A 36 8.86 -5.80 11.73
N ALA A 37 9.42 -5.03 10.80
CA ALA A 37 10.51 -4.09 11.06
C ALA A 37 10.14 -2.92 12.00
N VAL A 38 8.85 -2.64 12.17
CA VAL A 38 8.35 -1.55 13.03
C VAL A 38 7.43 -2.08 14.14
N GLY A 39 7.64 -3.34 14.55
CA GLY A 39 6.90 -3.91 15.68
C GLY A 39 5.49 -4.38 15.35
N TYR A 40 5.23 -4.75 14.09
CA TYR A 40 3.93 -5.26 13.62
C TYR A 40 2.78 -4.25 13.75
N ILE A 41 3.06 -2.97 13.51
CA ILE A 41 2.04 -1.93 13.39
C ILE A 41 1.84 -1.53 11.92
N ALA A 42 0.70 -0.93 11.61
CA ALA A 42 0.44 -0.38 10.29
C ALA A 42 1.24 0.92 10.05
N PRO A 43 1.62 1.25 8.80
CA PRO A 43 2.36 2.48 8.49
C PRO A 43 1.69 3.74 9.03
N ILE A 44 0.36 3.83 8.95
CA ILE A 44 -0.38 4.98 9.49
C ILE A 44 -0.24 5.12 11.01
N GLU A 45 -0.15 4.00 11.74
CA GLU A 45 0.04 4.00 13.20
C GLU A 45 1.47 4.41 13.55
N MET A 46 2.45 4.04 12.72
CA MET A 46 3.83 4.52 12.88
C MET A 46 3.90 6.04 12.73
N GLU A 47 3.32 6.62 11.67
CA GLU A 47 3.32 8.07 11.43
C GLU A 47 2.61 8.83 12.56
N LEU A 48 1.51 8.31 13.10
CA LEU A 48 0.77 8.91 14.22
C LEU A 48 1.53 8.86 15.54
N ASN A 49 2.35 7.84 15.77
CA ASN A 49 3.16 7.70 16.99
C ASN A 49 4.45 8.54 16.97
N VAL A 50 4.85 9.04 15.80
CA VAL A 50 6.04 9.90 15.63
C VAL A 50 5.70 11.40 15.78
N ALA A 51 4.42 11.75 15.80
CA ALA A 51 3.91 13.11 16.05
C ALA A 51 3.81 13.45 17.54
#